data_AF-A0A9J5ZCQ3-F1
#
_entry.id   AF-A0A9J5ZCQ3-F1
#
_cell.length_a   1.000
_cell.length_b   1.000
_cell.length_c   1.000
_cell.angle_alpha   90.00
_cell.angle_beta   90.00
_cell.angle_gamma   90.00
#
_symmetry.space_group_name_H-M   'P 1'
#
loop_
_entity.id
_entity.type
_entity.pdbx_description
1 polymer ?
#
loop_
_entity_poly.entity_id
_entity_poly.type
_entity_poly.pdbx_seq_one_letter_code
_entity_poly.pdbx_strand_id
1 'polypeptide(L)'
;MRWFKDGDRNTRFFHKYVEGRRKKLQLTQIQTAQGDVITTSENICTEALSFFGEQFKKDNTHEGEEMLDITPKIIMVEQNNEIAQAGQMDSQVCSFRAIGKS
;
A
#
# COMPACT_ATOMS: atom_id res chain seq x y z
N MET A 1 36.90 9.17 1.67
CA MET A 1 35.90 10.19 1.23
C MET A 1 35.65 10.11 -0.28
N ARG A 2 35.12 8.99 -0.80
CA ARG A 2 34.77 8.84 -2.23
C ARG A 2 33.26 8.98 -2.47
N TRP A 3 32.47 8.62 -1.45
CA TRP A 3 31.01 8.70 -1.42
C TRP A 3 30.46 10.13 -1.66
N PHE A 4 31.15 11.16 -1.16
CA PHE A 4 30.71 12.55 -1.29
C PHE A 4 30.98 13.14 -2.69
N LYS A 5 31.99 12.62 -3.41
CA LYS A 5 32.30 13.03 -4.80
C LYS A 5 31.39 12.39 -5.84
N ASP A 6 30.86 11.20 -5.56
CA ASP A 6 29.99 10.46 -6.48
C ASP A 6 28.48 10.61 -6.14
N GLY A 7 28.13 11.43 -5.13
CA GLY A 7 26.73 11.70 -4.74
C GLY A 7 25.87 12.19 -5.91
N ASP A 8 26.40 13.08 -6.75
CA ASP A 8 25.71 13.58 -7.94
C ASP A 8 25.66 12.55 -9.09
N ARG A 9 26.66 11.65 -9.18
CA ARG A 9 26.70 10.56 -10.15
C ARG A 9 25.67 9.47 -9.86
N ASN A 10 25.37 9.21 -8.59
CA ASN A 10 24.32 8.27 -8.22
C ASN A 10 22.95 8.79 -8.67
N THR A 11 22.66 10.08 -8.48
CA THR A 11 21.38 10.67 -8.86
C THR A 11 21.10 10.50 -10.35
N ARG A 12 22.08 10.76 -11.23
CA ARG A 12 21.90 10.59 -12.69
C ARG A 12 21.65 9.14 -13.11
N PHE A 13 22.34 8.18 -12.49
CA PHE A 13 22.11 6.76 -12.75
C PHE A 13 20.70 6.34 -12.33
N PHE A 14 20.30 6.66 -11.09
CA PHE A 14 18.98 6.31 -10.57
C PHE A 14 17.86 7.01 -11.34
N HIS A 15 18.04 8.28 -11.73
CA HIS A 15 17.07 8.98 -12.57
C HIS A 15 16.84 8.26 -13.91
N LYS A 16 17.91 7.88 -14.62
CA LYS A 16 17.79 7.13 -15.89
C LYS A 16 17.13 5.77 -15.69
N TYR A 17 17.49 5.07 -14.61
CA TYR A 17 16.91 3.78 -14.27
C TYR A 17 15.40 3.89 -13.97
N VAL A 18 15.01 4.84 -13.12
CA VAL A 18 13.61 5.10 -12.76
C VAL A 18 12.81 5.56 -13.98
N GLU A 19 13.37 6.45 -14.81
CA GLU A 19 12.71 6.91 -16.03
C GLU A 19 12.48 5.75 -17.02
N GLY A 20 13.49 4.90 -17.23
CA GLY A 20 13.35 3.72 -18.07
C GLY A 20 12.30 2.74 -17.53
N ARG A 21 12.30 2.51 -16.22
CA ARG A 21 11.30 1.66 -15.55
C ARG A 21 9.89 2.26 -15.69
N ARG A 22 9.74 3.57 -15.53
CA ARG A 22 8.46 4.28 -15.68
C ARG A 22 7.91 4.16 -17.10
N LYS A 23 8.75 4.32 -18.13
CA LYS A 23 8.37 4.14 -19.53
C LYS A 23 7.96 2.71 -19.83
N LYS A 24 8.71 1.72 -19.32
CA LYS A 24 8.44 0.29 -19.54
C LYS A 24 7.15 -0.19 -18.86
N LEU A 25 6.86 0.32 -17.67
CA LEU A 25 5.70 -0.07 -16.87
C LEU A 25 4.52 0.88 -17.03
N GLN A 26 4.57 1.79 -18.00
CA GLN A 26 3.46 2.69 -18.27
C GLN A 26 2.28 1.88 -18.78
N LEU A 27 1.13 2.04 -18.13
CA LEU A 27 -0.11 1.44 -18.57
C LEU A 27 -0.63 2.22 -19.78
N THR A 28 -0.57 1.61 -20.97
CA THR A 28 -0.97 2.24 -22.24
C THR A 28 -2.38 1.88 -22.66
N GLN A 29 -2.93 0.79 -22.13
CA GLN A 29 -4.25 0.28 -22.49
C GLN A 29 -4.76 -0.66 -21.41
N ILE A 30 -6.07 -0.61 -21.14
CA ILE A 30 -6.79 -1.64 -20.38
C ILE A 30 -8.10 -2.00 -21.10
N GLN A 31 -8.66 -3.16 -20.75
CA GLN A 31 -9.95 -3.62 -21.22
C GLN A 31 -10.98 -3.53 -20.09
N THR A 32 -12.14 -2.96 -20.36
CA THR A 32 -13.24 -2.83 -19.40
C THR A 32 -14.00 -4.15 -19.24
N ALA A 33 -14.85 -4.24 -18.21
CA ALA A 33 -15.71 -5.40 -18.01
C ALA A 33 -16.69 -5.64 -19.18
N GLN A 34 -17.04 -4.58 -19.92
CA GLN A 34 -17.90 -4.62 -21.10
C GLN A 34 -17.14 -5.05 -22.37
N GLY A 35 -15.83 -5.25 -22.26
CA GLY A 35 -14.96 -5.66 -23.36
C GLY A 35 -14.37 -4.49 -24.15
N ASP A 36 -14.67 -3.24 -23.78
CA ASP A 36 -14.16 -2.06 -24.46
C ASP A 36 -12.68 -1.83 -24.15
N VAL A 37 -11.97 -1.30 -25.14
CA VAL A 37 -10.55 -0.98 -25.04
C VAL A 37 -10.37 0.51 -24.81
N ILE A 38 -9.73 0.86 -23.70
CA ILE A 38 -9.39 2.25 -23.38
C ILE A 38 -7.87 2.45 -23.40
N THR A 39 -7.43 3.52 -24.06
CA THR A 39 -6.01 3.80 -24.33
C THR A 39 -5.55 5.16 -23.78
N THR A 40 -6.48 6.03 -23.41
CA THR A 40 -6.16 7.35 -22.87
C THR A 40 -5.88 7.26 -21.37
N SER A 41 -4.83 7.93 -20.90
CA SER A 41 -4.43 7.87 -19.50
C SER A 41 -5.50 8.40 -18.53
N GLU A 42 -6.30 9.37 -18.96
CA GLU A 42 -7.43 9.88 -18.18
C GLU A 42 -8.51 8.80 -18.00
N ASN A 43 -8.93 8.13 -19.07
CA ASN A 43 -9.95 7.08 -18.99
C ASN A 43 -9.43 5.86 -18.22
N ILE A 44 -8.16 5.50 -18.40
CA ILE A 44 -7.50 4.44 -17.62
C ILE A 44 -7.53 4.76 -16.13
N CYS A 45 -7.25 6.01 -15.75
CA CYS A 45 -7.29 6.45 -14.35
C CYS A 45 -8.72 6.36 -13.79
N THR A 46 -9.69 6.91 -14.52
CA THR A 46 -11.11 6.92 -14.12
C THR A 46 -11.65 5.50 -13.95
N GLU A 47 -11.39 4.62 -14.92
CA GLU A 47 -11.83 3.22 -14.87
C GLU A 47 -11.18 2.48 -13.69
N ALA A 48 -9.88 2.67 -13.47
CA ALA A 48 -9.18 2.05 -12.34
C ALA A 48 -9.75 2.52 -10.99
N LEU A 49 -10.02 3.82 -10.85
CA LEU A 49 -10.63 4.38 -9.63
C LEU A 49 -12.04 3.83 -9.39
N SER A 50 -12.85 3.70 -10.44
CA SER A 50 -14.18 3.11 -10.34
C SER A 50 -14.10 1.65 -9.93
N PHE A 51 -13.30 0.85 -10.65
CA PHE A 51 -13.14 -0.58 -10.42
C PHE A 51 -12.65 -0.89 -9.00
N PHE A 52 -11.53 -0.30 -8.57
CA PHE A 52 -11.00 -0.55 -7.24
C PHE A 52 -11.86 0.09 -6.16
N GLY A 53 -12.45 1.25 -6.44
CA GLY A 53 -13.40 1.90 -5.53
C GLY A 53 -14.60 1.01 -5.22
N GLU A 54 -15.16 0.31 -6.21
CA GLU A 54 -16.21 -0.68 -6.01
C GLU A 54 -15.70 -1.94 -5.33
N GLN A 55 -14.54 -2.46 -5.74
CA GLN A 55 -13.95 -3.67 -5.17
C GLN A 55 -13.70 -3.56 -3.67
N PHE A 56 -13.27 -2.38 -3.19
CA PHE A 56 -13.04 -2.13 -1.76
C PHE A 56 -14.31 -1.71 -1.00
N LYS A 57 -15.41 -1.40 -1.71
CA LYS A 57 -16.73 -1.10 -1.12
C LYS A 57 -17.64 -2.30 -1.04
N LYS A 58 -17.40 -3.34 -1.84
CA LYS A 58 -18.08 -4.62 -1.66
C LYS A 58 -17.85 -5.03 -0.21
N ASP A 59 -18.91 -4.97 0.59
CA ASP A 59 -18.90 -5.57 1.92
C ASP A 59 -18.29 -6.95 1.77
N ASN A 60 -17.47 -7.35 2.75
CA ASN A 60 -16.90 -8.68 2.89
C ASN A 60 -18.05 -9.71 2.99
N THR A 61 -18.79 -9.87 1.91
CA THR A 61 -19.54 -11.07 1.63
C THR A 61 -18.47 -12.12 1.64
N HIS A 62 -18.65 -13.04 2.58
CA HIS A 62 -17.71 -14.04 3.07
C HIS A 62 -17.24 -15.04 1.98
N GLU A 63 -17.09 -14.61 0.73
CA GLU A 63 -16.56 -15.37 -0.39
C GLU A 63 -15.04 -15.55 -0.19
N GLY A 64 -14.71 -16.60 0.56
CA GLY A 64 -13.34 -16.99 0.88
C GLY A 64 -13.12 -17.33 2.35
N GLU A 65 -14.10 -17.13 3.24
CA GLU A 65 -13.93 -17.55 4.64
C GLU A 65 -13.94 -19.06 4.82
N GLU A 66 -14.61 -19.81 3.93
CA GLU A 66 -14.53 -21.28 3.91
C GLU A 66 -13.08 -21.77 3.73
N MET A 67 -12.21 -21.01 3.03
CA MET A 67 -10.79 -21.33 2.92
C MET A 67 -10.03 -21.09 4.23
N LEU A 68 -10.47 -20.12 5.04
CA LEU A 68 -9.89 -19.85 6.36
C LEU A 68 -10.27 -20.93 7.36
N ASP A 69 -11.38 -21.64 7.16
CA ASP A 69 -11.78 -22.76 8.03
C ASP A 69 -10.92 -24.02 7.84
N ILE A 70 -10.24 -24.17 6.69
CA ILE A 70 -9.24 -25.23 6.46
C ILE A 70 -7.93 -24.92 7.21
N THR A 71 -7.68 -23.65 7.51
CA THR A 71 -6.45 -23.24 8.20
C THR A 71 -6.62 -23.50 9.71
N PRO A 72 -5.72 -24.29 10.33
CA PRO A 72 -5.77 -24.50 11.78
C PRO A 72 -5.70 -23.16 12.51
N LYS A 73 -6.71 -22.85 13.34
CA LYS A 73 -6.74 -21.65 14.17
C LYS A 73 -5.77 -21.86 15.36
N ILE A 74 -4.50 -21.53 15.14
CA ILE A 74 -3.41 -21.66 16.13
C ILE A 74 -3.45 -20.53 17.16
N ILE A 75 -4.05 -19.38 16.80
CA ILE A 75 -4.23 -18.24 17.70
C ILE A 75 -5.69 -18.20 18.14
N MET A 76 -5.93 -18.24 19.44
CA MET A 76 -7.26 -18.13 20.01
C MET A 76 -7.79 -16.70 19.85
N VAL A 77 -9.10 -16.55 19.68
CA VAL A 77 -9.78 -15.23 19.52
C VAL A 77 -9.37 -14.26 20.64
N GLU A 78 -9.16 -14.77 21.84
CA GLU A 78 -8.69 -14.02 23.01
C GLU A 78 -7.28 -13.43 22.80
N GLN A 79 -6.34 -14.20 22.26
CA GLN A 79 -4.99 -13.73 21.95
C GLN A 79 -5.00 -12.67 20.84
N ASN A 80 -5.89 -12.79 19.84
CA ASN A 80 -6.07 -11.76 18.82
C ASN A 80 -6.61 -10.45 19.40
N ASN A 81 -7.54 -10.54 20.36
CA ASN A 81 -8.08 -9.36 21.05
C ASN A 81 -7.03 -8.65 21.90
N GLU A 82 -6.15 -9.40 22.58
CA GLU A 82 -5.03 -8.85 23.36
C GLU A 82 -4.03 -8.08 22.48
N ILE A 83 -3.69 -8.63 21.31
CA ILE A 83 -2.78 -7.97 20.35
C ILE A 83 -3.41 -6.70 19.79
N ALA A 84 -4.71 -6.72 19.48
CA ALA A 84 -5.43 -5.55 18.99
C ALA A 84 -5.52 -4.43 20.03
N GLN A 85 -5.61 -4.78 21.32
CA GLN A 85 -5.63 -3.83 22.42
C GLN A 85 -4.24 -3.26 22.71
N ALA A 86 -3.18 -4.06 22.59
CA ALA A 86 -1.80 -3.64 22.82
C ALA A 86 -1.31 -2.55 21.86
N GLY A 87 -1.86 -2.48 20.63
CA GLY A 87 -1.55 -1.44 19.65
C GLY A 87 -2.01 -0.02 20.02
N GLN A 88 -2.82 0.16 21.08
CA GLN A 88 -3.26 1.49 21.55
C GLN A 88 -2.31 2.14 22.57
N MET A 89 -1.33 1.40 23.12
CA MET A 89 -0.46 1.94 24.18
C MET A 89 0.61 2.94 23.68
N ASP A 90 0.98 2.90 22.39
CA ASP A 90 2.04 3.77 21.86
C ASP A 90 1.62 5.24 21.66
N SER A 91 0.33 5.57 21.77
CA SER A 91 -0.15 6.96 21.66
C SER A 91 0.03 7.79 22.95
N GLN A 92 0.34 7.17 24.10
CA GLN A 92 0.39 7.87 25.40
C GLN A 92 1.82 8.21 25.87
N VAL A 93 2.88 7.71 25.22
CA VAL A 93 4.26 7.90 25.67
C VAL A 93 4.82 9.30 25.32
N CYS A 94 4.15 10.08 24.46
CA CYS A 94 4.66 11.38 23.99
C CYS A 94 4.34 12.60 24.88
N SER A 95 3.65 12.44 26.03
CA SER A 95 3.17 13.60 26.83
C SER A 95 3.99 13.97 28.08
N PHE A 96 5.08 13.30 28.43
CA PHE A 96 5.75 13.59 29.71
C PHE A 96 7.27 13.71 29.61
N ARG A 97 7.77 14.90 29.23
CA ARG A 97 8.85 15.60 29.96
C ARG A 97 9.06 17.05 29.47
N ALA A 98 8.36 17.99 30.08
CA ALA A 98 8.78 19.39 30.10
C ALA A 98 8.36 20.05 31.43
N ILE A 99 8.94 19.56 32.54
CA ILE A 99 9.00 20.33 33.78
C ILE A 99 10.44 20.23 34.29
N GLY A 100 11.17 21.35 34.23
CA GLY A 100 12.33 21.56 35.07
C GLY A 100 13.51 22.31 34.45
N LYS A 101 13.60 23.59 34.83
CA LYS A 101 14.81 24.39 35.11
C LYS A 101 15.47 25.11 33.93
N SER A 102 15.28 26.43 33.89
CA SER A 102 16.19 27.41 34.52
C SER A 102 15.47 28.71 34.82
#